data_AF-A0AAU5QE46-F1
#
_entry.id   AF-A0AAU5QE46-F1
#
_cell.length_a   1.000
_cell.length_b   1.000
_cell.length_c   1.000
_cell.angle_alpha   90.00
_cell.angle_beta   90.00
_cell.angle_gamma   90.00
#
_symmetry.space_group_name_H-M   'P 1'
#
loop_
_entity.id
_entity.type
_entity.pdbx_description
1 polymer ?
#
loop_
_entity_poly.entity_id
_entity_poly.type
_entity_poly.pdbx_seq_one_letter_code
_entity_poly.pdbx_strand_id
1 'polypeptide(L)'
;MTQSCSNGPVVYRWPQSPRSVGLARAELRKALDGWGLAPVEASALIVLSELFTNAVRHAKVPGREIETRYAPLWRGVRIEVHDASHLLPRVVPAGLDSTGGRGLPLVEELSDAWGVTPRHGPGKVVWAELTLPRST
;
A
#
# COMPACT_ATOMS: atom_id res chain seq x y z
N MET A 1 14.51 2.61 28.12
CA MET A 1 13.65 3.54 27.37
C MET A 1 12.65 2.72 26.57
N THR A 2 11.47 2.51 27.12
CA THR A 2 10.37 1.80 26.46
C THR A 2 9.78 2.75 25.42
N GLN A 3 10.08 2.52 24.14
CA GLN A 3 9.38 3.18 23.05
C GLN A 3 7.91 2.78 23.16
N SER A 4 7.05 3.76 23.39
CA SER A 4 5.61 3.58 23.33
C SER A 4 5.26 3.29 21.88
N CYS A 5 5.10 2.01 21.53
CA CYS A 5 4.60 1.62 20.22
C CYS A 5 3.21 2.24 20.07
N SER A 6 3.09 3.20 19.15
CA SER A 6 1.79 3.75 18.82
C SER A 6 0.98 2.65 18.14
N ASN A 7 0.02 2.07 18.86
CA ASN A 7 -0.95 1.09 18.33
C ASN A 7 -1.97 1.72 17.36
N GLY A 8 -1.64 2.88 16.79
CA GLY A 8 -2.52 3.68 15.98
C GLY A 8 -2.04 3.75 14.53
N PRO A 9 -2.88 4.25 13.63
CA PRO A 9 -2.53 4.36 12.23
C PRO A 9 -1.44 5.40 12.01
N VAL A 10 -0.52 5.11 11.09
CA VAL A 10 0.59 5.98 10.69
C VAL A 10 0.38 6.50 9.28
N VAL A 11 0.81 7.74 9.02
CA VAL A 11 0.63 8.44 7.73
C VAL A 11 1.94 9.08 7.31
N TYR A 12 2.32 8.89 6.05
CA TYR A 12 3.53 9.47 5.46
C TYR A 12 3.22 10.11 4.11
N ARG A 13 4.01 11.12 3.74
CA ARG A 13 3.93 11.81 2.45
C ARG A 13 5.25 11.71 1.72
N TRP A 14 5.16 11.48 0.42
CA TRP A 14 6.29 11.12 -0.41
C TRP A 14 6.31 11.90 -1.72
N PRO A 15 7.49 12.31 -2.19
CA PRO A 15 7.65 12.71 -3.58
C PRO A 15 7.21 11.58 -4.52
N GLN A 16 6.62 11.95 -5.66
CA GLN A 16 6.24 11.03 -6.75
C GLN A 16 7.46 10.46 -7.48
N SER A 17 8.25 9.67 -6.76
CA SER A 17 9.51 9.10 -7.22
C SER A 17 9.55 7.60 -6.96
N PRO A 18 10.05 6.78 -7.89
CA PRO A 18 10.32 5.37 -7.64
C PRO A 18 11.26 5.14 -6.44
N ARG A 19 12.11 6.12 -6.11
CA ARG A 19 13.01 6.05 -4.94
C ARG A 19 12.24 6.04 -3.61
N SER A 20 11.05 6.64 -3.57
CA SER A 20 10.20 6.69 -2.37
C SER A 20 9.64 5.32 -1.99
N VAL A 21 9.54 4.37 -2.92
CA VAL A 21 8.98 3.03 -2.66
C VAL A 21 9.79 2.28 -1.61
N GLY A 22 11.13 2.36 -1.68
CA GLY A 22 12.01 1.71 -0.71
C GLY A 22 11.85 2.28 0.70
N LEU A 23 11.68 3.60 0.81
CA LEU A 23 11.45 4.29 2.08
C LEU A 23 10.08 3.95 2.66
N ALA A 24 9.04 3.94 1.82
CA ALA A 24 7.69 3.56 2.23
C ALA A 24 7.63 2.12 2.77
N ARG A 25 8.35 1.18 2.13
CA ARG A 25 8.53 -0.20 2.63
C ARG A 25 9.22 -0.25 3.99
N ALA A 26 10.26 0.56 4.20
CA ALA A 26 10.96 0.59 5.47
C ALA A 26 10.04 1.07 6.61
N GLU A 27 9.21 2.09 6.36
CA GLU A 27 8.25 2.57 7.35
C GLU A 27 7.10 1.58 7.60
N LEU A 28 6.61 0.89 6.57
CA LEU A 28 5.61 -0.18 6.75
C LEU A 28 6.18 -1.31 7.61
N ARG A 29 7.42 -1.74 7.37
CA ARG A 29 8.08 -2.78 8.18
C ARG A 29 8.14 -2.38 9.66
N LYS A 30 8.57 -1.15 9.96
CA LYS A 30 8.60 -0.65 11.35
C LYS A 30 7.22 -0.66 12.00
N ALA A 31 6.19 -0.26 11.25
CA ALA A 31 4.81 -0.26 11.75
C ALA A 31 4.33 -1.70 12.05
N LEU A 32 4.57 -2.65 11.14
CA LEU A 32 4.19 -4.05 11.33
C LEU A 32 4.91 -4.71 12.51
N ASP A 33 6.20 -4.44 12.68
CA ASP A 33 6.97 -4.89 13.84
C ASP A 33 6.39 -4.33 15.14
N GLY A 34 6.12 -3.02 15.18
CA GLY A 34 5.49 -2.36 16.32
C GLY A 34 4.10 -2.89 16.67
N TRP A 35 3.37 -3.46 15.71
CA TRP A 35 2.04 -4.07 15.91
C TRP A 35 2.08 -5.60 16.07
N GLY A 36 3.25 -6.24 16.03
CA GLY A 36 3.37 -7.70 16.13
C GLY A 36 2.81 -8.46 14.92
N LEU A 37 2.82 -7.84 13.73
CA LEU A 37 2.26 -8.37 12.49
C LEU A 37 3.33 -8.91 11.53
N ALA A 38 4.46 -9.38 12.07
CA ALA A 38 5.53 -10.00 11.29
C ALA A 38 5.07 -11.10 10.29
N PRO A 39 4.06 -11.94 10.60
CA PRO A 39 3.63 -12.99 9.65
C PRO A 39 3.04 -12.48 8.33
N VAL A 40 2.54 -11.24 8.25
CA VAL A 40 2.02 -10.65 7.01
C VAL A 40 3.02 -9.73 6.31
N GLU A 41 4.22 -9.53 6.86
CA GLU A 41 5.19 -8.56 6.36
C GLU A 41 5.53 -8.76 4.88
N ALA A 42 5.87 -9.99 4.49
CA ALA A 42 6.30 -10.27 3.12
C ALA A 42 5.24 -9.85 2.08
N SER A 43 4.00 -10.28 2.28
CA SER A 43 2.86 -9.93 1.42
C SER A 43 2.55 -8.44 1.47
N ALA A 44 2.54 -7.83 2.66
CA ALA A 44 2.25 -6.41 2.86
C ALA A 44 3.25 -5.51 2.12
N LEU A 45 4.53 -5.86 2.10
CA LEU A 45 5.56 -5.10 1.40
C LEU A 45 5.46 -5.20 -0.13
N ILE A 46 5.03 -6.36 -0.64
CA ILE A 46 4.75 -6.54 -2.07
C ILE A 46 3.55 -5.69 -2.46
N VAL A 47 2.43 -5.83 -1.74
CA VAL A 47 1.20 -5.05 -1.95
C VAL A 47 1.49 -3.55 -1.94
N LEU A 48 2.20 -3.05 -0.93
CA LEU A 48 2.60 -1.64 -0.89
C LEU A 48 3.43 -1.24 -2.11
N SER A 49 4.39 -2.07 -2.51
CA SER A 49 5.26 -1.75 -3.66
C SER A 49 4.46 -1.62 -4.95
N GLU A 50 3.50 -2.51 -5.18
CA GLU A 50 2.65 -2.48 -6.38
C GLU A 50 1.69 -1.29 -6.37
N LEU A 51 1.01 -1.04 -5.25
CA LEU A 51 0.11 0.11 -5.11
C LEU A 51 0.85 1.44 -5.27
N PHE A 52 2.00 1.59 -4.62
CA PHE A 52 2.82 2.80 -4.70
C PHE A 52 3.39 2.98 -6.11
N THR A 53 3.90 1.91 -6.73
CA THR A 53 4.43 1.99 -8.10
C THR A 53 3.35 2.39 -9.10
N ASN A 54 2.13 1.87 -8.94
CA ASN A 54 0.98 2.31 -9.73
C ASN A 54 0.68 3.80 -9.54
N ALA A 55 0.69 4.30 -8.31
CA ALA A 55 0.53 5.73 -8.05
C ALA A 55 1.64 6.57 -8.72
N VAL A 56 2.91 6.19 -8.60
CA VAL A 56 4.03 6.90 -9.26
C VAL A 56 3.92 6.88 -10.79
N ARG A 57 3.46 5.77 -11.38
CA ARG A 57 3.33 5.63 -12.84
C ARG A 57 2.15 6.41 -13.39
N HIS A 58 1.00 6.37 -12.72
CA HIS A 58 -0.28 6.83 -13.27
C HIS A 58 -0.79 8.15 -12.67
N ALA A 59 -0.25 8.59 -11.53
CA ALA A 59 -0.69 9.80 -10.85
C ALA A 59 0.28 10.98 -10.97
N LYS A 60 0.84 11.18 -12.17
CA LYS A 60 1.78 12.27 -12.48
C LYS A 60 1.08 13.63 -12.53
N VAL A 61 0.83 14.21 -11.36
CA VAL A 61 0.28 15.56 -11.21
C VAL A 61 1.40 16.44 -10.64
N PRO A 62 1.93 17.41 -11.40
CA PRO A 62 3.02 18.26 -10.96
C PRO A 62 2.75 18.91 -9.59
N GLY A 63 3.75 18.89 -8.71
CA GLY A 63 3.66 19.48 -7.36
C GLY A 63 2.77 18.72 -6.37
N ARG A 64 2.31 17.50 -6.70
CA ARG A 64 1.57 16.65 -5.77
C ARG A 64 2.44 15.53 -5.20
N GLU A 65 2.09 15.11 -3.99
CA GLU A 65 2.72 14.00 -3.27
C GLU A 65 1.84 12.75 -3.33
N ILE A 66 2.45 11.60 -3.03
CA ILE A 66 1.74 10.38 -2.69
C ILE A 66 1.69 10.28 -1.17
N GLU A 67 0.53 9.98 -0.62
CA GLU A 67 0.37 9.73 0.81
C GLU A 67 0.13 8.24 1.05
N THR A 68 0.81 7.66 2.03
CA THR A 68 0.56 6.29 2.46
C THR A 68 -0.01 6.30 3.86
N ARG A 69 -1.03 5.50 4.11
CA ARG A 69 -1.58 5.28 5.44
C ARG A 69 -1.56 3.80 5.76
N TYR A 70 -1.03 3.44 6.93
CA TYR A 70 -1.04 2.08 7.45
C TYR A 70 -1.87 2.10 8.73
N ALA A 71 -2.87 1.23 8.82
CA ALA A 71 -3.73 1.13 9.99
C ALA A 71 -3.80 -0.32 10.48
N PRO A 72 -3.60 -0.58 11.78
CA PRO A 72 -3.81 -1.92 12.31
C PRO A 72 -5.30 -2.28 12.25
N LEU A 73 -5.58 -3.51 11.86
CA LEU A 73 -6.90 -4.15 11.89
C LEU A 73 -6.92 -5.23 12.98
N TRP A 74 -8.10 -5.81 13.23
CA TRP A 74 -8.16 -7.04 14.02
C TRP A 74 -7.38 -8.16 13.32
N ARG A 75 -6.22 -8.52 13.90
CA ARG A 75 -5.28 -9.49 13.35
C ARG A 75 -4.78 -9.14 11.94
N GLY A 76 -4.53 -7.87 11.63
CA GLY A 76 -4.09 -7.51 10.27
C GLY A 76 -3.68 -6.06 10.09
N VAL A 77 -3.47 -5.66 8.85
CA VAL A 77 -3.13 -4.30 8.45
C VAL A 77 -3.95 -3.88 7.24
N ARG A 78 -4.39 -2.62 7.26
CA ARG A 78 -4.88 -1.91 6.08
C ARG A 78 -3.79 -1.00 5.55
N ILE A 79 -3.47 -1.16 4.29
CA ILE A 79 -2.50 -0.34 3.55
C ILE A 79 -3.29 0.52 2.57
N GLU A 80 -3.06 1.83 2.61
CA GLU A 80 -3.67 2.78 1.69
C GLU A 80 -2.60 3.59 0.97
N VAL A 81 -2.79 3.81 -0.32
CA VAL A 81 -2.01 4.71 -1.16
C VAL A 81 -2.95 5.74 -1.75
N HIS A 82 -2.71 7.00 -1.41
CA HIS A 82 -3.47 8.16 -1.81
C HIS A 82 -2.70 8.90 -2.90
N ASP A 83 -3.34 9.14 -4.03
CA ASP A 83 -2.74 9.88 -5.13
C ASP A 83 -3.73 10.90 -5.71
N ALA A 84 -3.23 11.89 -6.45
CA ALA A 84 -4.03 13.01 -6.96
C ALA A 84 -4.73 12.71 -8.30
N SER A 85 -4.66 11.48 -8.81
CA SER A 85 -5.23 11.09 -10.11
C SER A 85 -6.59 10.44 -9.96
N HIS A 86 -7.52 10.85 -10.82
CA HIS A 86 -8.84 10.23 -10.95
C HIS A 86 -8.83 8.95 -11.80
N LEU A 87 -7.68 8.59 -12.40
CA LEU A 87 -7.56 7.35 -13.16
C LEU A 87 -7.66 6.16 -12.22
N LEU A 88 -8.71 5.37 -12.38
CA LEU A 88 -8.90 4.14 -11.61
C LEU A 88 -7.88 3.08 -12.05
N PRO A 89 -7.28 2.33 -11.11
CA PRO A 89 -6.47 1.18 -11.43
C PRO A 89 -7.34 0.14 -12.16
N ARG A 90 -6.86 -0.36 -13.30
CA ARG A 90 -7.52 -1.44 -14.05
C ARG A 90 -6.72 -2.72 -13.87
N VAL A 91 -7.34 -3.76 -13.33
CA VAL A 91 -6.76 -5.11 -13.31
C VAL A 91 -6.63 -5.58 -14.75
N VAL A 92 -5.39 -5.78 -15.20
CA VAL A 92 -5.11 -6.37 -16.52
C VAL A 92 -4.45 -7.71 -16.25
N PRO A 93 -4.96 -8.82 -16.82
CA PRO A 93 -4.31 -10.12 -16.71
C PRO A 93 -2.86 -10.01 -17.19
N ALA A 94 -1.93 -10.64 -16.45
CA ALA A 94 -0.53 -10.63 -16.83
C ALA A 94 -0.37 -11.34 -18.20
N GLY A 95 -0.15 -10.56 -19.27
CA GLY A 95 0.31 -11.10 -20.54
C GLY A 95 1.79 -11.50 -20.44
N LEU A 96 2.17 -12.56 -21.18
CA LEU A 96 3.49 -13.22 -21.08
C LEU A 96 4.70 -12.29 -21.19
N ASP A 97 4.57 -11.11 -21.82
CA ASP A 97 5.68 -10.18 -22.06
C ASP A 97 5.53 -8.79 -21.40
N SER A 98 4.60 -8.62 -20.45
CA SER A 98 4.39 -7.31 -19.81
C SER A 98 5.11 -7.18 -18.47
N THR A 99 6.30 -6.57 -18.48
CA THR A 99 7.04 -6.15 -17.26
C THR A 99 6.25 -5.12 -16.40
N GLY A 100 5.10 -4.65 -16.89
CA GLY A 100 4.24 -3.67 -16.22
C GLY A 100 2.84 -4.14 -15.80
N GLY A 101 2.46 -5.40 -16.05
CA GLY A 101 1.08 -5.88 -15.89
C GLY A 101 0.77 -6.69 -14.63
N ARG A 102 1.77 -7.01 -13.80
CA ARG A 102 1.59 -7.94 -12.66
C ARG A 102 1.10 -7.27 -11.37
N GLY A 103 1.11 -5.95 -11.29
CA GLY A 103 0.94 -5.25 -10.01
C GLY A 103 -0.41 -5.48 -9.33
N LEU A 104 -1.51 -5.22 -10.03
CA LEU A 104 -2.84 -5.44 -9.45
C LEU A 104 -3.21 -6.93 -9.32
N PRO A 105 -2.84 -7.83 -10.24
CA PRO A 105 -2.98 -9.27 -10.01
C PRO A 105 -2.29 -9.75 -8.73
N LEU A 106 -1.09 -9.26 -8.40
CA LEU A 106 -0.43 -9.60 -7.14
C LEU A 106 -1.15 -9.00 -5.93
N VAL A 107 -1.71 -7.80 -6.04
CA VAL A 107 -2.52 -7.21 -4.98
C VAL A 107 -3.78 -8.03 -4.74
N GLU A 108 -4.47 -8.46 -5.80
CA GLU A 108 -5.64 -9.34 -5.74
C GLU A 108 -5.31 -10.68 -5.09
N GLU A 109 -4.19 -11.29 -5.45
CA GLU A 109 -3.77 -12.60 -4.93
C GLU A 109 -3.34 -12.55 -3.46
N LEU A 110 -2.67 -11.48 -3.04
CA LEU A 110 -2.03 -11.39 -1.72
C LEU A 110 -2.90 -10.72 -0.65
N SER A 111 -4.00 -10.07 -1.02
CA SER A 111 -4.86 -9.32 -0.10
C SER A 111 -6.15 -10.08 0.19
N ASP A 112 -6.63 -10.02 1.43
CA ASP A 112 -7.95 -10.55 1.79
C ASP A 112 -9.08 -9.68 1.20
N ALA A 113 -8.82 -8.38 1.08
CA ALA A 113 -9.68 -7.43 0.40
C ALA A 113 -8.85 -6.28 -0.16
N TRP A 114 -9.27 -5.71 -1.28
CA TRP A 114 -8.70 -4.48 -1.79
C TRP A 114 -9.75 -3.69 -2.57
N GLY A 115 -9.47 -2.42 -2.83
CA GLY A 115 -10.39 -1.59 -3.60
C GLY A 115 -9.90 -0.18 -3.83
N VAL A 116 -10.81 0.64 -4.35
CA VAL A 116 -10.57 2.04 -4.67
C VAL A 116 -11.71 2.87 -4.11
N THR A 117 -11.40 3.94 -3.40
CA THR A 117 -12.38 4.91 -2.92
C THR A 117 -12.00 6.32 -3.33
N PRO A 118 -12.97 7.24 -3.50
CA PRO A 118 -12.67 8.66 -3.66
C PRO A 118 -11.91 9.18 -2.43
N ARG A 119 -10.94 10.06 -2.67
CA ARG A 119 -10.28 10.80 -1.58
C ARG A 119 -11.14 11.99 -1.17
N HIS A 120 -11.00 12.46 0.07
CA HIS A 120 -11.47 13.81 0.42
C HIS A 120 -10.64 14.85 -0.34
N GLY A 121 -11.24 15.46 -1.36
CA GLY A 121 -10.54 16.33 -2.31
C GLY A 121 -10.12 15.59 -3.59
N PRO A 122 -9.21 16.18 -4.41
CA PRO A 122 -8.83 15.57 -5.69
C PRO A 122 -8.05 14.27 -5.50
N GLY A 123 -8.35 13.31 -6.37
CA GLY A 123 -7.68 12.02 -6.44
C GLY A 123 -8.47 10.85 -5.86
N LYS A 124 -7.74 9.80 -5.49
CA LYS A 124 -8.31 8.53 -5.03
C LYS A 124 -7.43 7.90 -3.95
N VAL A 125 -8.01 6.90 -3.29
CA VAL A 125 -7.33 6.00 -2.38
C VAL A 125 -7.42 4.60 -2.97
N VAL A 126 -6.28 3.98 -3.23
CA VAL A 126 -6.21 2.54 -3.51
C VAL A 126 -5.76 1.86 -2.21
N TRP A 127 -6.51 0.85 -1.78
CA TRP A 127 -6.31 0.24 -0.47
C TRP A 127 -6.33 -1.28 -0.57
N ALA A 128 -5.66 -1.93 0.38
CA ALA A 128 -5.62 -3.37 0.55
C ALA A 128 -5.57 -3.74 2.03
N GLU A 129 -6.19 -4.86 2.38
CA GLU A 129 -6.25 -5.42 3.73
C GLU A 129 -5.60 -6.81 3.73
N LEU A 130 -4.71 -7.04 4.70
CA LEU A 130 -4.05 -8.32 4.91
C LEU A 130 -4.22 -8.74 6.36
N THR A 131 -4.67 -9.96 6.58
CA THR A 131 -4.89 -10.55 7.90
C THR A 131 -3.94 -11.72 8.14
N LEU A 132 -3.64 -11.96 9.42
CA LEU A 132 -2.85 -13.10 9.85
C LEU A 132 -3.57 -14.38 9.42
N PRO A 133 -2.84 -15.39 8.90
CA PRO A 133 -3.39 -16.70 8.60
C PRO A 133 -4.23 -17.21 9.76
N ARG A 134 -5.37 -17.85 9.47
CA ARG A 134 -6.13 -18.54 10.50
C ARG A 134 -5.27 -19.69 11.00
N SER A 135 -5.03 -19.74 12.31
CA SER A 135 -4.44 -20.92 12.94
C SER A 135 -5.44 -22.06 12.79
N THR A 136 -5.11 -23.06 12.00
CA THR A 136 -5.89 -24.30 11.86
C THR A 136 -5.79 -25.14 13.13
#